data_AF-A0A8H9Y5D7-F1
#
_entry.id   AF-A0A8H9Y5D7-F1
#
_cell.length_a   1.000
_cell.length_b   1.000
_cell.length_c   1.000
_cell.angle_alpha   90.00
_cell.angle_beta   90.00
_cell.angle_gamma   90.00
#
_symmetry.space_group_name_H-M   'P 1'
#
loop_
_entity.id
_entity.type
_entity.pdbx_description
1 polymer ?
#
loop_
_entity_poly.entity_id
_entity_poly.type
_entity_poly.pdbx_seq_one_letter_code
_entity_poly.pdbx_strand_id
1 'polypeptide(L)'
;MFNFFRRRNDRGPGGAGGAGRPGGAGRSGGTVTPEARDHLRAWAAARTGVEGFVEPETLVNEMSVVFVDGHGEWTRRPIGGPRGIDDVASATGVPLYFAEETGYPQRMRDRMERDRIVRRRLEQMERRERLRDLREDGGTGAGD
;
A
#
# COMPACT_ATOMS: atom_id res chain seq x y z
N MET A 1 27.81 -14.31 27.82
CA MET A 1 27.50 -15.53 28.61
C MET A 1 26.04 -15.48 28.95
N PHE A 2 25.24 -16.44 28.48
CA PHE A 2 24.03 -17.01 29.09
C PHE A 2 23.28 -17.78 27.99
N ASN A 3 23.23 -19.09 28.16
CA ASN A 3 22.50 -20.06 27.36
C ASN A 3 21.41 -20.62 28.27
N PHE A 4 20.16 -20.82 27.82
CA PHE A 4 19.21 -21.69 28.52
C PHE A 4 18.10 -22.26 27.61
N PHE A 5 18.34 -23.49 27.14
CA PHE A 5 17.44 -24.64 27.04
C PHE A 5 15.89 -24.47 26.98
N ARG A 6 15.34 -25.00 25.87
CA ARG A 6 14.33 -26.10 25.78
C ARG A 6 13.35 -26.34 26.95
N ARG A 7 12.03 -26.17 26.68
CA ARG A 7 10.92 -26.99 27.24
C ARG A 7 9.69 -26.90 26.31
N ARG A 8 9.43 -27.93 25.50
CA ARG A 8 8.43 -29.01 25.61
C ARG A 8 6.97 -28.56 25.53
N ASN A 9 6.32 -29.13 24.52
CA ASN A 9 4.90 -29.14 24.16
C ASN A 9 4.00 -29.68 25.27
N ASP A 10 2.93 -28.95 25.59
CA ASP A 10 1.73 -29.45 26.27
C ASP A 10 0.50 -29.00 25.46
N ARG A 11 -0.26 -29.97 24.95
CA ARG A 11 -1.63 -29.76 24.45
C ARG A 11 -2.59 -29.91 25.62
N GLY A 12 -3.56 -29.00 25.71
CA GLY A 12 -4.79 -29.14 26.49
C GLY A 12 -5.92 -28.34 25.81
N PRO A 13 -7.19 -28.82 25.85
CA PRO A 13 -8.23 -28.38 24.92
C PRO A 13 -9.21 -27.36 25.52
N GLY A 14 -9.91 -26.61 24.67
CA GLY A 14 -11.18 -25.94 25.01
C GLY A 14 -11.14 -24.41 24.96
N GLY A 15 -12.00 -23.82 24.12
CA GLY A 15 -12.21 -22.38 24.06
C GLY A 15 -13.07 -21.99 22.86
N ALA A 16 -14.37 -21.98 23.05
CA ALA A 16 -15.39 -21.65 22.05
C ALA A 16 -15.35 -20.17 21.63
N GLY A 17 -15.77 -19.92 20.39
CA GLY A 17 -16.61 -18.78 20.03
C GLY A 17 -16.00 -17.39 20.17
N GLY A 18 -15.31 -16.94 19.12
CA GLY A 18 -15.07 -15.52 18.89
C GLY A 18 -14.78 -15.30 17.42
N ALA A 19 -15.81 -14.94 16.64
CA ALA A 19 -15.65 -14.46 15.28
C ALA A 19 -14.86 -13.15 15.32
N GLY A 20 -13.54 -13.28 15.23
CA GLY A 20 -12.60 -12.16 15.15
C GLY A 20 -12.81 -11.43 13.82
N ARG A 21 -13.20 -10.16 13.91
CA ARG A 21 -13.11 -9.21 12.80
C ARG A 21 -11.69 -9.24 12.23
N PRO A 22 -11.48 -9.32 10.90
CA PRO A 22 -10.14 -9.17 10.32
C PRO A 22 -9.76 -7.70 10.36
N GLY A 23 -9.26 -7.23 11.50
CA GLY A 23 -8.89 -5.84 11.71
C GLY A 23 -7.76 -5.73 12.71
N GLY A 24 -6.57 -5.39 12.19
CA GLY A 24 -5.39 -5.05 12.97
C GLY A 24 -4.32 -6.14 12.91
N ALA A 25 -3.44 -6.06 11.91
CA ALA A 25 -2.14 -6.71 11.95
C ALA A 25 -1.16 -5.94 12.87
N GLY A 26 -1.69 -5.30 13.92
CA GLY A 26 -0.93 -4.69 15.00
C GLY A 26 -0.55 -5.76 16.03
N ARG A 27 0.43 -6.59 15.69
CA ARG A 27 1.23 -7.31 16.69
C ARG A 27 2.62 -7.50 16.10
N SER A 28 3.57 -6.74 16.63
CA SER A 28 5.01 -6.80 16.35
C SER A 28 5.47 -8.26 16.27
N GLY A 29 5.61 -8.77 15.04
CA GLY A 29 5.90 -10.18 14.75
C GLY A 29 4.99 -10.84 13.70
N GLY A 30 4.00 -10.12 13.18
CA GLY A 30 3.14 -10.59 12.09
C GLY A 30 3.89 -10.83 10.78
N THR A 31 3.38 -11.77 9.99
CA THR A 31 3.79 -12.02 8.60
C THR A 31 2.77 -11.44 7.64
N VAL A 32 3.13 -11.38 6.36
CA VAL A 32 2.23 -10.94 5.29
C VAL A 32 0.97 -11.82 5.28
N THR A 33 -0.22 -11.20 5.17
CA THR A 33 -1.46 -11.97 5.07
C THR A 33 -1.48 -12.78 3.77
N PRO A 34 -2.16 -13.93 3.70
CA PRO A 34 -2.26 -14.72 2.47
C PRO A 34 -2.76 -13.89 1.28
N GLU A 35 -3.76 -13.04 1.49
CA GLU A 35 -4.36 -12.20 0.46
C GLU A 35 -3.38 -11.15 -0.06
N ALA A 36 -2.62 -10.53 0.85
CA ALA A 36 -1.58 -9.57 0.48
C ALA A 36 -0.44 -10.26 -0.29
N ARG A 37 -0.03 -11.46 0.16
CA ARG A 37 1.00 -12.26 -0.51
C ARG A 37 0.59 -12.66 -1.92
N ASP A 38 -0.63 -13.18 -2.08
CA ASP A 38 -1.16 -13.60 -3.38
C ASP A 38 -1.32 -12.42 -4.33
N HIS A 39 -1.77 -11.26 -3.81
CA HIS A 39 -1.82 -10.03 -4.59
C HIS A 39 -0.43 -9.62 -5.09
N LEU A 40 0.56 -9.55 -4.19
CA LEU A 40 1.93 -9.16 -4.56
C LEU A 40 2.54 -10.13 -5.59
N ARG A 41 2.31 -11.44 -5.41
CA ARG A 41 2.76 -12.46 -6.35
C ARG A 41 2.12 -12.30 -7.72
N ALA A 42 0.80 -12.16 -7.78
CA ALA A 42 0.08 -11.98 -9.04
C ALA A 42 0.48 -10.67 -9.74
N TRP A 43 0.63 -9.59 -8.97
CA TRP A 43 0.99 -8.27 -9.49
C TRP A 43 2.42 -8.27 -10.07
N ALA A 44 3.37 -8.89 -9.37
CA ALA A 44 4.74 -9.04 -9.85
C ALA A 44 4.83 -9.95 -11.08
N ALA A 45 4.09 -11.07 -11.10
CA ALA A 45 4.08 -11.99 -12.24
C ALA A 45 3.52 -11.36 -13.53
N ALA A 46 2.63 -10.38 -13.42
CA ALA A 46 2.02 -9.70 -14.56
C ALA A 46 2.88 -8.55 -15.12
N ARG A 47 4.03 -8.22 -14.49
CA ARG A 47 4.81 -7.02 -14.79
C ARG A 47 6.30 -7.31 -14.86
N THR A 48 7.04 -6.42 -15.51
CA THR A 48 8.49 -6.54 -15.69
C THR A 48 9.23 -5.41 -14.97
N GLY A 49 10.46 -5.69 -14.52
CA GLY A 49 11.30 -4.69 -13.85
C GLY A 49 10.70 -4.25 -12.51
N VAL A 50 10.06 -5.17 -11.79
CA VAL A 50 9.44 -4.91 -10.49
C VAL A 50 10.51 -4.81 -9.41
N GLU A 51 10.48 -3.73 -8.66
CA GLU A 51 11.28 -3.51 -7.45
C GLU A 51 10.34 -3.23 -6.27
N GLY A 52 10.68 -3.73 -5.09
CA GLY A 52 9.92 -3.52 -3.87
C GLY A 52 10.60 -2.51 -2.94
N PHE A 53 9.79 -1.66 -2.32
CA PHE A 53 10.23 -0.62 -1.39
C PHE A 53 9.49 -0.80 -0.06
N VAL A 54 10.22 -1.13 0.99
CA VAL A 54 9.69 -1.32 2.34
C VAL A 54 9.57 0.02 3.03
N GLU A 55 8.36 0.32 3.48
CA GLU A 55 8.03 1.45 4.33
C GLU A 55 7.93 0.95 5.78
N PRO A 56 8.68 1.53 6.72
CA PRO A 56 8.58 1.13 8.12
C PRO A 56 7.22 1.52 8.71
N GLU A 57 6.93 0.92 9.86
CA GLU A 57 5.77 1.28 10.65
C GLU A 57 5.88 2.73 11.14
N THR A 58 4.78 3.46 11.08
CA THR A 58 4.63 4.84 11.55
C THR A 58 3.47 4.92 12.53
N LEU A 59 3.27 6.08 13.17
CA LEU A 59 2.17 6.29 14.12
C LEU A 59 0.77 6.01 13.52
N VAL A 60 0.61 6.16 12.20
CA VAL A 60 -0.69 6.05 11.51
C VAL A 60 -0.73 4.96 10.45
N ASN A 61 0.41 4.40 10.06
CA ASN A 61 0.48 3.33 9.05
C ASN A 61 1.30 2.16 9.57
N GLU A 62 0.77 0.95 9.40
CA GLU A 62 1.50 -0.30 9.61
C GLU A 62 2.65 -0.44 8.59
N MET A 63 3.64 -1.27 8.91
CA MET A 63 4.74 -1.60 7.99
C MET A 63 4.20 -2.20 6.68
N SER A 64 4.67 -1.69 5.56
CA SER A 64 4.19 -2.08 4.23
C SER A 64 5.30 -2.20 3.20
N VAL A 65 4.98 -2.84 2.08
CA VAL A 65 5.81 -2.85 0.88
C VAL A 65 5.07 -2.19 -0.28
N VAL A 66 5.80 -1.42 -1.07
CA VAL A 66 5.35 -0.82 -2.32
C VAL A 66 6.10 -1.48 -3.46
N PHE A 67 5.39 -2.18 -4.34
CA PHE A 67 5.97 -2.69 -5.58
C PHE A 67 5.84 -1.64 -6.67
N VAL A 68 6.91 -1.45 -7.44
CA VAL A 68 6.98 -0.49 -8.54
C VAL A 68 7.52 -1.20 -9.78
N ASP A 69 6.75 -1.19 -10.87
CA ASP A 69 7.15 -1.82 -12.12
C ASP A 69 8.03 -0.92 -12.98
N GLY A 70 8.56 -1.46 -14.09
CA GLY A 70 9.45 -0.73 -15.00
C GLY A 70 8.83 0.52 -15.64
N HIS A 71 7.51 0.69 -15.60
CA HIS A 71 6.81 1.87 -16.12
C HIS A 71 6.41 2.87 -15.03
N GLY A 72 6.67 2.55 -13.77
CA GLY A 72 6.31 3.37 -12.63
C GLY A 72 4.86 3.22 -12.21
N GLU A 73 4.16 2.14 -12.57
CA GLU A 73 2.93 1.73 -11.88
C GLU A 73 3.31 1.13 -10.53
N TRP A 74 2.47 1.32 -9.51
CA TRP A 74 2.76 0.80 -8.17
C TRP A 74 1.54 0.21 -7.46
N THR A 75 1.81 -0.68 -6.51
CA THR A 75 0.83 -1.21 -5.56
C THR A 75 1.43 -1.25 -4.15
N ARG A 76 0.62 -0.99 -3.12
CA ARG A 76 1.02 -1.02 -1.70
C ARG A 76 0.26 -2.09 -0.93
N ARG A 77 0.96 -2.88 -0.11
CA ARG A 77 0.36 -3.88 0.79
C ARG A 77 1.01 -3.89 2.17
N PRO A 78 0.22 -4.02 3.26
CA PRO A 78 0.77 -4.22 4.60
C PRO A 78 1.44 -5.59 4.70
N ILE A 79 2.51 -5.67 5.49
CA ILE A 79 3.29 -6.91 5.64
C ILE A 79 3.35 -7.42 7.09
N GLY A 80 2.67 -6.76 8.03
CA GLY A 80 2.49 -7.21 9.42
C GLY A 80 3.72 -7.10 10.33
N GLY A 81 4.91 -6.82 9.77
CA GLY A 81 6.14 -6.57 10.52
C GLY A 81 7.40 -7.03 9.77
N PRO A 82 8.57 -7.01 10.45
CA PRO A 82 9.86 -7.31 9.81
C PRO A 82 9.93 -8.70 9.15
N ARG A 83 9.28 -9.72 9.74
CA ARG A 83 9.21 -11.07 9.15
C ARG A 83 8.46 -11.10 7.81
N GLY A 84 7.56 -10.15 7.59
CA GLY A 84 6.87 -9.98 6.32
C GLY A 84 7.82 -9.65 5.16
N ILE A 85 8.99 -9.06 5.42
CA ILE A 85 9.99 -8.74 4.40
C ILE A 85 10.52 -10.03 3.77
N ASP A 86 10.96 -10.98 4.61
CA ASP A 86 11.48 -12.28 4.18
C ASP A 86 10.40 -13.10 3.44
N ASP A 87 9.17 -13.08 3.95
CA ASP A 87 8.02 -13.74 3.33
C ASP A 87 7.71 -13.19 1.93
N VAL A 88 7.77 -11.87 1.76
CA VAL A 88 7.54 -11.22 0.46
C VAL A 88 8.68 -11.53 -0.49
N ALA A 89 9.93 -11.42 -0.05
CA ALA A 89 11.10 -11.70 -0.86
C ALA A 89 11.09 -13.15 -1.36
N SER A 90 10.81 -14.12 -0.47
CA SER A 90 10.73 -15.54 -0.82
C SER A 90 9.54 -15.89 -1.71
N ALA A 91 8.38 -15.29 -1.50
CA ALA A 91 7.18 -15.59 -2.28
C ALA A 91 7.22 -15.00 -3.71
N THR A 92 7.94 -13.90 -3.91
CA THR A 92 7.90 -13.13 -5.16
C THR A 92 9.23 -13.13 -5.93
N GLY A 93 10.36 -13.32 -5.27
CA GLY A 93 11.69 -13.17 -5.86
C GLY A 93 12.05 -11.72 -6.23
N VAL A 94 11.24 -10.74 -5.82
CA VAL A 94 11.44 -9.32 -6.12
C VAL A 94 12.52 -8.74 -5.19
N PRO A 95 13.47 -7.94 -5.70
CA PRO A 95 14.44 -7.23 -4.87
C PRO A 95 13.73 -6.19 -4.01
N LEU A 96 14.05 -6.16 -2.70
CA LEU A 96 13.46 -5.24 -1.73
C LEU A 96 14.50 -4.24 -1.23
N TYR A 97 14.09 -2.98 -1.13
CA TYR A 97 14.88 -1.84 -0.64
C TYR A 97 14.14 -1.11 0.47
N PHE A 98 14.84 -0.46 1.40
CA PHE A 98 14.20 0.41 2.37
C PHE A 98 13.93 1.77 1.76
N ALA A 99 12.65 2.18 1.72
CA ALA A 99 12.23 3.44 1.09
C ALA A 99 12.86 4.66 1.75
N GLU A 100 13.15 4.61 3.05
CA GLU A 100 13.80 5.69 3.78
C GLU A 100 15.27 5.87 3.38
N GLU A 101 15.93 4.81 2.92
CA GLU A 101 17.33 4.85 2.52
C GLU A 101 17.47 5.18 1.03
N THR A 102 16.72 4.50 0.17
CA THR A 102 16.86 4.65 -1.29
C THR A 102 15.97 5.72 -1.87
N GLY A 103 14.87 6.07 -1.18
CA GLY A 103 13.73 6.73 -1.78
C GLY A 103 13.02 5.85 -2.84
N TYR A 104 11.94 6.40 -3.39
CA TYR A 104 11.23 5.79 -4.51
C TYR A 104 12.00 5.92 -5.83
N PRO A 105 11.76 5.08 -6.84
CA PRO A 105 12.45 5.19 -8.12
C PRO A 105 11.87 6.34 -8.96
N GLN A 106 12.70 6.92 -9.85
CA GLN A 106 12.31 8.10 -10.66
C GLN A 106 11.04 7.86 -11.49
N ARG A 107 10.90 6.66 -12.07
CA ARG A 107 9.73 6.26 -12.88
C ARG A 107 8.39 6.39 -12.14
N MET A 108 8.35 6.09 -10.84
CA MET A 108 7.16 6.27 -10.01
C MET A 108 6.90 7.74 -9.73
N ARG A 109 7.95 8.51 -9.41
CA ARG A 109 7.85 9.96 -9.19
C ARG A 109 7.30 10.69 -10.43
N ASP A 110 7.82 10.36 -11.61
CA ASP A 110 7.37 10.93 -12.88
C ASP A 110 5.92 10.57 -13.18
N ARG A 111 5.47 9.37 -12.79
CA ARG A 111 4.07 8.97 -12.95
C ARG A 111 3.16 9.74 -12.01
N MET A 112 3.51 9.84 -10.74
CA MET A 112 2.76 10.65 -9.75
C MET A 112 2.65 12.12 -10.16
N GLU A 113 3.73 12.70 -10.68
CA GLU A 113 3.70 14.09 -11.15
C GLU A 113 2.77 14.26 -12.35
N ARG A 114 2.84 13.37 -13.34
CA ARG A 114 1.93 13.37 -14.49
C ARG A 114 0.47 13.25 -14.04
N ASP A 115 0.16 12.30 -13.18
CA ASP A 115 -1.20 12.07 -12.68
C ASP A 115 -1.71 13.29 -11.89
N ARG A 116 -0.85 13.92 -11.08
CA ARG A 116 -1.16 15.18 -10.36
C ARG A 116 -1.51 16.32 -11.32
N ILE A 117 -0.73 16.50 -12.40
CA ILE A 117 -0.96 17.54 -13.40
C ILE A 117 -2.28 17.30 -14.13
N VAL A 118 -2.52 16.06 -14.57
CA VAL A 118 -3.75 15.68 -15.27
C VAL A 118 -4.97 15.94 -14.39
N ARG A 119 -4.93 15.45 -13.15
CA ARG A 119 -6.01 15.66 -12.17
C ARG A 119 -6.31 17.14 -11.95
N ARG A 120 -5.28 17.96 -11.74
CA ARG A 120 -5.43 19.40 -11.55
C ARG A 120 -6.08 20.08 -12.76
N ARG A 121 -5.76 19.64 -13.99
CA ARG A 121 -6.36 20.21 -15.21
C ARG A 121 -7.84 19.87 -15.34
N LEU A 122 -8.22 18.63 -15.04
CA LEU A 122 -9.63 18.20 -15.03
C LEU A 122 -10.45 18.99 -14.01
N GLU A 123 -9.94 19.12 -12.77
CA GLU A 123 -10.60 19.91 -11.71
C GLU A 123 -10.77 21.39 -12.11
N GLN A 124 -9.78 21.98 -12.81
CA GLN A 124 -9.88 23.35 -13.31
C GLN A 124 -10.94 23.51 -14.42
N MET A 125 -11.06 22.52 -15.30
CA MET A 125 -12.07 22.52 -16.36
C MET A 125 -13.47 22.42 -15.77
N GLU A 126 -13.72 21.46 -14.88
CA GLU A 126 -14.99 21.29 -14.17
C GLU A 126 -15.37 22.55 -13.39
N ARG A 127 -14.40 23.18 -12.71
CA ARG A 127 -14.65 24.44 -11.99
C ARG A 127 -15.03 25.58 -12.94
N ARG A 128 -14.40 25.67 -14.12
CA ARG A 128 -14.72 26.69 -15.12
C ARG A 128 -16.10 26.47 -15.73
N GLU A 129 -16.47 25.22 -16.00
CA GLU A 129 -17.79 24.84 -16.49
C GLU A 129 -18.88 25.17 -15.46
N ARG A 130 -18.71 24.73 -14.20
CA ARG A 130 -19.64 25.09 -13.11
C ARG A 130 -19.81 26.60 -12.94
N LEU A 131 -18.73 27.38 -13.08
CA LEU A 131 -18.81 28.84 -13.00
C LEU A 131 -19.54 29.46 -14.20
N ARG A 132 -19.47 28.83 -15.37
CA ARG A 132 -20.21 29.26 -16.56
C ARG A 132 -21.70 29.01 -16.36
N ASP A 133 -22.08 27.80 -15.96
CA ASP A 133 -23.48 27.42 -15.75
C ASP A 133 -24.16 28.34 -14.73
N LEU A 134 -23.50 28.62 -13.60
CA LEU A 134 -24.01 29.54 -12.58
C LEU A 134 -24.25 30.97 -13.09
N ARG A 135 -23.43 31.44 -14.04
CA ARG A 135 -23.61 32.77 -14.67
C ARG A 135 -24.75 32.79 -15.66
N GLU A 136 -24.94 31.70 -16.40
CA GLU A 136 -26.04 31.54 -17.35
C GLU A 136 -27.38 31.42 -16.60
N ASP A 137 -27.43 30.67 -15.49
CA ASP A 137 -28.62 30.52 -14.65
C ASP A 137 -29.00 31.80 -13.90
N GLY A 138 -28.01 32.56 -13.40
CA GLY A 138 -28.24 33.81 -12.66
C GLY A 138 -28.64 35.01 -13.51
N GLY A 139 -28.53 34.93 -14.84
CA GLY A 139 -28.82 36.02 -15.78
C GLY A 139 -30.29 36.18 -16.18
N THR A 140 -31.15 35.22 -15.84
CA THR A 140 -32.54 35.15 -16.37
C THR A 140 -33.59 35.80 -15.44
N GLY A 141 -33.19 36.47 -14.36
CA GLY A 141 -34.11 36.96 -13.31
C GLY A 141 -34.21 38.48 -13.11
N ALA A 142 -33.57 39.30 -13.95
CA ALA A 142 -33.57 40.77 -13.78
C ALA A 142 -34.14 41.48 -15.02
N GLY A 143 -35.44 41.31 -15.24
CA GLY A 143 -36.17 41.98 -16.31
C GLY A 143 -37.67 41.74 -16.23
N ASP A 144 -38.34 42.39 -15.27
CA ASP A 144 -39.75 42.79 -15.35
C ASP A 144 -39.98 43.99 -14.41
#